data_AF-A0A3D4INF8-F1
#
_entry.id   AF-A0A3D4INF8-F1
#
_cell.length_a   1.000
_cell.length_b   1.000
_cell.length_c   1.000
_cell.angle_alpha   90.00
_cell.angle_beta   90.00
_cell.angle_gamma   90.00
#
_symmetry.space_group_name_H-M   'P 1'
#
loop_
_entity.id
_entity.type
_entity.pdbx_description
1 polymer ?
#
loop_
_entity_poly.entity_id
_entity_poly.type
_entity_poly.pdbx_seq_one_letter_code
_entity_poly.pdbx_strand_id
1 'polypeptide(L)'
;LFRSLLALMLSNALQAFNILLQIGAGTGLIFILRWFWWRINTYTEITGMVVSFFVAIYFEVLHNRFFDPIDDHWKLLIGVTITTSSWLLVTLLTQPESNEVLIRFYEKVRPSSLGWQPVIKNNPSLSEEKGQLPFEILLMVVGSFTVYGALFCIGFWLYGNLIPALTAGLVALAGTIFLVKNWGRLKFF
;
A
#
# COMPACT_ATOMS: atom_id res chain seq x y z
N LEU A 1 16.39 -25.82 -6.37
CA LEU A 1 16.46 -26.43 -5.02
C LEU A 1 15.70 -25.63 -3.97
N PHE A 2 16.09 -24.40 -3.61
CA PHE A 2 15.33 -23.60 -2.60
C PHE A 2 13.88 -23.30 -3.01
N ARG A 3 13.66 -22.93 -4.29
CA ARG A 3 12.32 -22.70 -4.86
C ARG A 3 11.44 -23.96 -4.93
N SER A 4 12.03 -25.15 -5.10
CA SER A 4 11.26 -26.41 -5.15
C SER A 4 10.91 -26.92 -3.75
N LEU A 5 11.74 -26.64 -2.75
CA LEU A 5 11.45 -26.91 -1.33
C LEU A 5 10.32 -26.00 -0.81
N LEU A 6 10.35 -24.71 -1.13
CA LEU A 6 9.26 -23.78 -0.79
C LEU A 6 7.95 -24.13 -1.49
N ALA A 7 8.01 -24.55 -2.76
CA ALA A 7 6.83 -25.01 -3.51
C ALA A 7 6.21 -26.31 -2.93
N LEU A 8 7.00 -27.17 -2.28
CA LEU A 8 6.51 -28.36 -1.60
C LEU A 8 5.89 -28.06 -0.23
N MET A 9 6.35 -27.00 0.45
CA MET A 9 5.75 -26.55 1.72
C MET A 9 4.51 -25.68 1.53
N LEU A 10 4.41 -24.93 0.42
CA LEU A 10 3.22 -24.17 0.02
C LEU A 10 2.27 -25.09 -0.75
N SER A 11 1.53 -25.93 -0.02
CA SER A 11 0.53 -26.85 -0.61
C SER A 11 -0.71 -26.14 -1.16
N ASN A 12 -0.92 -24.85 -0.83
CA ASN A 12 -2.11 -24.09 -1.20
C ASN A 12 -1.77 -22.70 -1.74
N ALA A 13 -2.33 -22.33 -2.90
CA ALA A 13 -2.25 -20.98 -3.47
C ALA A 13 -2.80 -19.91 -2.52
N LEU A 14 -3.79 -20.26 -1.70
CA LEU A 14 -4.34 -19.39 -0.66
C LEU A 14 -3.30 -19.05 0.41
N GLN A 15 -2.44 -20.00 0.79
CA GLN A 15 -1.39 -19.75 1.77
C GLN A 15 -0.32 -18.81 1.23
N ALA A 16 0.10 -19.03 -0.02
CA ALA A 16 1.03 -18.11 -0.70
C ALA A 16 0.44 -16.69 -0.83
N PHE A 17 -0.87 -16.61 -1.13
CA PHE A 17 -1.59 -15.34 -1.21
C PHE A 17 -1.69 -14.64 0.15
N ASN A 18 -1.98 -15.38 1.24
CA ASN A 18 -2.01 -14.84 2.59
C ASN A 18 -0.66 -14.27 3.03
N ILE A 19 0.44 -14.98 2.74
CA ILE A 19 1.79 -14.47 3.00
C ILE A 19 2.05 -13.17 2.22
N LEU A 20 1.69 -13.16 0.94
CA LEU A 20 1.87 -11.98 0.09
C LEU A 20 1.03 -10.78 0.58
N LEU A 21 -0.22 -11.02 0.99
CA LEU A 21 -1.08 -10.00 1.58
C LEU A 21 -0.50 -9.48 2.90
N GLN A 22 -0.01 -10.36 3.78
CA GLN A 22 0.49 -9.97 5.09
C GLN A 22 1.77 -9.14 4.99
N ILE A 23 2.68 -9.52 4.08
CA ILE A 23 3.88 -8.73 3.78
C ILE A 23 3.50 -7.40 3.12
N GLY A 24 2.66 -7.46 2.07
CA GLY A 24 2.26 -6.29 1.29
C GLY A 24 1.47 -5.26 2.08
N ALA A 25 0.59 -5.68 2.99
CA ALA A 25 -0.25 -4.78 3.79
C ALA A 25 0.58 -3.93 4.76
N GLY A 26 1.64 -4.49 5.36
CA GLY A 26 2.52 -3.78 6.27
C GLY A 26 3.47 -2.82 5.56
N THR A 27 4.18 -3.31 4.53
CA THR A 27 5.20 -2.51 3.83
C THR A 27 4.62 -1.54 2.80
N GLY A 28 3.48 -1.89 2.19
CA GLY A 28 2.83 -1.06 1.17
C GLY A 28 2.43 0.32 1.70
N LEU A 29 1.98 0.37 2.95
CA LEU A 29 1.65 1.64 3.62
C LEU A 29 2.87 2.56 3.76
N ILE A 30 4.04 2.01 4.08
CA ILE A 30 5.29 2.77 4.24
C ILE A 30 5.68 3.44 2.91
N PHE A 31 5.57 2.70 1.81
CA PHE A 31 5.93 3.21 0.49
C PHE A 31 5.04 4.36 0.04
N ILE A 32 3.74 4.27 0.31
CA ILE A 32 2.81 5.37 0.04
C ILE A 32 3.16 6.55 0.97
N LEU A 33 3.29 6.31 2.27
CA LEU A 33 3.55 7.34 3.27
C LEU A 33 4.83 8.13 3.01
N ARG A 34 5.86 7.55 2.39
CA ARG A 34 7.09 8.29 2.03
C ARG A 34 6.80 9.54 1.21
N TRP A 35 5.80 9.50 0.32
CA TRP A 35 5.42 10.68 -0.46
C TRP A 35 4.72 11.76 0.39
N PHE A 36 4.03 11.36 1.46
CA PHE A 36 3.26 12.26 2.32
C PHE A 36 3.96 12.63 3.63
N TRP A 37 5.05 11.95 4.00
CA TRP A 37 5.71 12.15 5.29
C TRP A 37 7.23 12.08 5.16
N TRP A 38 7.86 13.25 5.24
CA TRP A 38 9.32 13.43 5.07
C TRP A 38 10.19 12.66 6.08
N ARG A 39 9.63 12.15 7.18
CA ARG A 39 10.37 11.42 8.22
C ARG A 39 10.63 9.95 7.88
N ILE A 40 9.91 9.40 6.90
CA ILE A 40 10.13 8.02 6.46
C ILE A 40 11.53 7.92 5.86
N ASN A 41 12.41 7.22 6.56
CA ASN A 41 13.82 7.04 6.18
C ASN A 41 14.09 5.58 5.78
N THR A 42 15.34 5.32 5.39
CA THR A 42 15.75 3.96 4.97
C THR A 42 15.57 2.93 6.09
N TYR A 43 15.78 3.31 7.36
CA TYR A 43 15.60 2.43 8.52
C TYR A 43 14.14 2.04 8.73
N THR A 44 13.19 2.95 8.48
CA THR A 44 11.75 2.66 8.53
C THR A 44 11.38 1.55 7.57
N GLU A 45 11.91 1.60 6.35
CA GLU A 45 11.59 0.63 5.30
C GLU A 45 12.18 -0.74 5.60
N ILE A 46 13.45 -0.77 6.00
CA ILE A 46 14.12 -2.02 6.40
C ILE A 46 13.37 -2.64 7.58
N THR A 47 12.98 -1.84 8.57
CA THR A 47 12.19 -2.32 9.71
C THR A 47 10.87 -2.91 9.26
N GLY A 48 10.13 -2.22 8.38
CA GLY A 48 8.87 -2.74 7.83
C GLY A 48 9.06 -4.09 7.15
N MET A 49 10.03 -4.19 6.25
CA MET A 49 10.32 -5.44 5.51
C MET A 49 10.70 -6.58 6.45
N VAL A 50 11.62 -6.32 7.39
CA VAL A 50 12.14 -7.33 8.32
C VAL A 50 11.04 -7.78 9.28
N VAL A 51 10.31 -6.86 9.89
CA VAL A 51 9.23 -7.18 10.83
C VAL A 51 8.09 -7.90 10.12
N SER A 52 7.64 -7.43 8.95
CA SER A 52 6.59 -8.12 8.18
C SER A 52 6.99 -9.55 7.79
N PHE A 53 8.24 -9.75 7.40
CA PHE A 53 8.75 -11.08 7.06
C PHE A 53 8.71 -12.04 8.26
N PHE A 54 9.21 -11.61 9.42
CA PHE A 54 9.21 -12.44 10.63
C PHE A 54 7.78 -12.68 11.17
N VAL A 55 6.91 -11.68 11.10
CA VAL A 55 5.50 -11.80 11.48
C VAL A 55 4.78 -12.81 10.58
N ALA A 56 5.01 -12.77 9.27
CA ALA A 56 4.44 -13.74 8.33
C ALA A 56 4.92 -15.16 8.63
N ILE A 57 6.23 -15.36 8.86
CA ILE A 57 6.77 -16.68 9.25
C ILE A 57 6.16 -17.16 10.57
N TYR A 58 6.03 -16.28 11.55
CA TYR A 58 5.44 -16.63 12.84
C TYR A 58 4.01 -17.15 12.66
N PHE A 59 3.14 -16.40 11.97
CA PHE A 59 1.74 -16.79 11.82
C PHE A 59 1.51 -18.01 10.92
N GLU A 60 2.29 -18.16 9.85
CA GLU A 60 2.07 -19.22 8.87
C GLU A 60 2.79 -20.54 9.20
N VAL A 61 3.95 -20.47 9.86
CA VAL A 61 4.81 -21.65 10.10
C VAL A 61 4.84 -22.06 11.56
N LEU A 62 4.96 -21.09 12.48
CA LEU A 62 5.19 -21.39 13.90
C LEU A 62 3.88 -21.46 14.70
N HIS A 63 2.96 -20.54 14.46
CA HIS A 63 1.78 -20.36 15.30
C HIS A 63 0.88 -21.59 15.29
N ASN A 64 0.53 -22.12 14.11
CA ASN A 64 -0.29 -23.33 13.98
C ASN A 64 0.39 -24.61 14.54
N ARG A 65 1.70 -24.56 14.82
CA ARG A 65 2.45 -25.70 15.38
C ARG A 65 2.49 -25.70 16.90
N PHE A 66 2.41 -24.52 17.53
CA PHE A 66 2.56 -24.34 18.98
C PHE A 66 1.30 -23.83 19.67
N PHE A 67 0.34 -23.27 18.93
CA PHE A 67 -0.87 -22.62 19.46
C PHE A 67 -2.11 -23.03 18.66
N ASP A 68 -3.28 -22.71 19.21
CA ASP A 68 -4.56 -22.91 18.54
C ASP A 68 -4.65 -22.10 17.23
N PRO A 69 -5.26 -22.66 16.17
CA PRO A 69 -5.41 -21.95 14.91
C PRO A 69 -6.21 -20.65 15.08
N ILE A 70 -5.61 -19.54 14.66
CA ILE A 70 -6.29 -18.25 14.55
C ILE A 70 -6.82 -18.09 13.11
N ASP A 71 -8.00 -17.49 12.96
CA ASP A 71 -8.54 -17.18 11.64
C ASP A 71 -7.65 -16.21 10.85
N ASP A 72 -7.61 -16.38 9.53
CA ASP A 72 -6.71 -15.61 8.66
C ASP A 72 -6.94 -14.09 8.71
N HIS A 73 -8.18 -13.65 8.90
CA HIS A 73 -8.49 -12.23 9.04
C HIS A 73 -7.87 -11.62 10.31
N TRP A 74 -7.85 -12.37 11.43
CA TRP A 74 -7.18 -11.94 12.65
C TRP A 74 -5.67 -11.94 12.52
N LYS A 75 -5.08 -12.95 11.85
CA LYS A 75 -3.64 -12.98 11.54
C LYS A 75 -3.21 -11.75 10.75
N LEU A 76 -4.03 -11.34 9.77
CA LEU A 76 -3.78 -10.14 8.98
C LEU A 76 -3.85 -8.88 9.85
N LEU A 77 -4.92 -8.68 10.61
CA LEU A 77 -5.10 -7.50 11.46
C LEU A 77 -3.98 -7.35 12.51
N ILE A 78 -3.63 -8.44 13.18
CA ILE A 78 -2.57 -8.46 14.18
C ILE A 78 -1.21 -8.22 13.51
N GLY A 79 -0.94 -8.89 12.38
CA GLY A 79 0.33 -8.75 11.67
C GLY A 79 0.56 -7.34 11.13
N VAL A 80 -0.48 -6.71 10.58
CA VAL A 80 -0.44 -5.31 10.15
C VAL A 80 -0.23 -4.37 11.33
N THR A 81 -0.90 -4.62 12.45
CA THR A 81 -0.76 -3.78 13.66
C THR A 81 0.66 -3.86 14.24
N ILE A 82 1.23 -5.07 14.33
CA ILE A 82 2.61 -5.28 14.81
C ILE A 82 3.60 -4.58 13.88
N THR A 83 3.50 -4.81 12.57
CA THR A 83 4.40 -4.17 11.59
C THR A 83 4.26 -2.66 11.66
N THR A 84 3.03 -2.15 11.68
CA THR A 84 2.75 -0.71 11.70
C THR A 84 3.33 -0.05 12.93
N SER A 85 3.11 -0.63 14.10
CA SER A 85 3.66 -0.12 15.36
C SER A 85 5.18 -0.15 15.34
N SER A 86 5.79 -1.22 14.82
CA SER A 86 7.24 -1.38 14.79
C SER A 86 7.94 -0.34 13.91
N TRP A 87 7.49 -0.16 12.67
CA TRP A 87 8.11 0.84 11.80
C TRP A 87 7.80 2.27 12.25
N LEU A 88 6.63 2.52 12.84
CA LEU A 88 6.28 3.82 13.40
C LEU A 88 7.22 4.17 14.57
N LEU A 89 7.45 3.23 15.48
CA LEU A 89 8.40 3.39 16.59
C LEU A 89 9.81 3.70 16.07
N VAL A 90 10.29 2.93 15.08
CA VAL A 90 11.62 3.19 14.49
C VAL A 90 11.66 4.56 13.81
N THR A 91 10.62 4.97 13.10
CA THR A 91 10.55 6.28 12.43
C THR A 91 10.62 7.43 13.43
N LEU A 92 10.01 7.28 14.60
CA LEU A 92 10.01 8.30 15.65
C LEU A 92 11.31 8.33 16.45
N LEU A 93 11.98 7.18 16.60
CA LEU A 93 13.24 7.05 17.34
C LEU A 93 14.48 7.35 16.48
N THR A 94 14.41 7.12 15.17
CA THR A 94 15.54 7.34 14.26
C THR A 94 15.60 8.79 13.79
N GLN A 95 16.81 9.23 13.45
CA GLN A 95 17.00 10.55 12.88
C GLN A 95 16.43 10.59 11.44
N PRO A 96 15.82 11.70 11.03
CA PRO A 96 15.42 11.87 9.64
C PRO A 96 16.65 11.88 8.72
N GLU A 97 16.42 11.60 7.43
CA GLU A 97 17.48 11.69 6.41
C GLU A 97 18.10 13.09 6.34
N SER A 98 19.32 13.18 5.83
CA SER A 98 20.02 14.46 5.68
C SER A 98 19.23 15.46 4.82
N ASN A 99 19.34 16.75 5.15
CA ASN A 99 18.64 17.81 4.42
C ASN A 99 18.92 17.78 2.91
N GLU A 100 20.14 17.45 2.51
CA GLU A 100 20.54 17.35 1.09
C GLU A 100 19.77 16.27 0.34
N VAL A 101 19.56 15.11 0.97
CA VAL A 101 18.77 14.01 0.39
C VAL A 101 17.29 14.40 0.33
N LEU A 102 16.76 15.05 1.36
CA LEU A 102 15.38 15.53 1.39
C LEU A 102 15.10 16.57 0.29
N ILE A 103 16.01 17.52 0.08
CA ILE A 103 15.92 18.52 -0.99
C ILE A 103 15.94 17.84 -2.36
N ARG A 104 16.91 16.95 -2.62
CA ARG A 104 16.99 16.21 -3.89
C ARG A 104 15.75 15.36 -4.15
N PHE A 105 15.18 14.74 -3.12
CA PHE A 105 13.93 14.00 -3.21
C PHE A 105 12.77 14.92 -3.56
N TYR A 106 12.65 16.05 -2.86
CA TYR A 106 11.58 17.03 -3.08
C TYR A 106 11.64 17.63 -4.49
N GLU A 107 12.82 18.00 -4.99
CA GLU A 107 12.98 18.56 -6.34
C GLU A 107 12.62 17.56 -7.44
N LYS A 108 12.92 16.27 -7.22
CA LYS A 108 12.67 15.21 -8.19
C LYS A 108 11.22 14.71 -8.20
N VAL A 109 10.62 14.54 -7.03
CA VAL A 109 9.29 13.93 -6.87
C VAL A 109 8.19 14.98 -6.74
N ARG A 110 8.54 16.21 -6.30
CA ARG A 110 7.62 17.32 -6.01
C ARG A 110 6.35 16.86 -5.26
N PRO A 111 6.51 16.20 -4.09
CA PRO A 111 5.39 15.71 -3.32
C PRO A 111 4.50 16.87 -2.82
N SER A 112 3.26 16.54 -2.42
CA SER A 112 2.34 17.53 -1.85
C SER A 112 2.93 18.25 -0.63
N SER A 113 2.73 19.57 -0.57
CA SER A 113 3.37 20.42 0.45
C SER A 113 2.91 20.15 1.89
N LEU A 114 1.73 19.56 2.11
CA LEU A 114 1.16 19.32 3.45
C LEU A 114 2.09 18.53 4.38
N GLY A 115 2.70 17.47 3.83
CA GLY A 115 3.62 16.60 4.56
C GLY A 115 5.02 17.17 4.71
N TRP A 116 5.41 18.06 3.81
CA TRP A 116 6.80 18.50 3.63
C TRP A 116 7.07 19.93 4.12
N GLN A 117 6.07 20.58 4.73
CA GLN A 117 6.20 21.96 5.24
C GLN A 117 7.46 22.21 6.10
N PRO A 118 7.88 21.31 7.02
CA PRO A 118 9.10 21.54 7.79
C PRO A 118 10.36 21.63 6.91
N VAL A 119 10.43 20.83 5.84
CA VAL A 119 11.56 20.82 4.91
C VAL A 119 11.53 22.06 4.02
N ILE A 120 10.35 22.46 3.53
CA ILE A 120 10.15 23.67 2.72
C ILE A 120 10.49 24.94 3.51
N LYS A 121 10.02 25.05 4.76
CA LYS A 121 10.30 26.20 5.63
C LYS A 121 11.78 26.37 5.93
N ASN A 122 12.51 25.27 6.06
CA ASN A 122 13.95 25.31 6.31
C ASN A 122 14.78 25.60 5.05
N ASN A 123 14.18 25.56 3.85
CA ASN A 123 14.86 25.73 2.57
C ASN A 123 14.05 26.64 1.63
N PRO A 124 14.25 27.97 1.70
CA PRO A 124 13.50 28.95 0.91
C PRO A 124 13.68 28.83 -0.61
N SER A 125 14.69 28.07 -1.06
CA SER A 125 14.94 27.79 -2.47
C SER A 125 13.91 26.83 -3.09
N LEU A 126 13.13 26.12 -2.27
CA LEU A 126 12.12 25.19 -2.73
C LEU A 126 10.81 25.92 -3.04
N SER A 127 10.33 25.80 -4.28
CA SER A 127 9.00 26.29 -4.65
C SER A 127 7.90 25.41 -4.04
N GLU A 128 6.93 26.04 -3.39
CA GLU A 128 5.76 25.33 -2.88
C GLU A 128 4.81 24.96 -4.03
N GLU A 129 4.71 23.67 -4.31
CA GLU A 129 3.73 23.13 -5.24
C GLU A 129 2.43 22.84 -4.47
N LYS A 130 1.35 23.56 -4.79
CA LYS A 130 0.01 23.19 -4.32
C LYS A 130 -0.45 21.95 -5.07
N GLY A 131 -0.03 20.78 -4.59
CA GLY A 131 -0.45 19.50 -5.13
C GLY A 131 -1.97 19.31 -5.09
N GLN A 132 -2.52 18.55 -6.05
CA GLN A 132 -3.96 18.25 -6.11
C GLN A 132 -4.30 17.00 -5.30
N LEU A 133 -3.72 16.88 -4.10
CA LEU A 133 -3.75 15.67 -3.29
C LEU A 133 -5.15 15.06 -3.10
N PRO A 134 -6.20 15.85 -2.76
CA PRO A 134 -7.53 15.27 -2.57
C PRO A 134 -8.12 14.72 -3.89
N PHE A 135 -7.79 15.35 -5.01
CA PHE A 135 -8.23 14.92 -6.33
C PHE A 135 -7.49 13.67 -6.79
N GLU A 136 -6.18 13.57 -6.55
CA GLU A 136 -5.37 12.38 -6.81
C GLU A 136 -5.87 11.17 -6.00
N ILE A 137 -6.14 11.36 -4.70
CA ILE A 137 -6.71 10.32 -3.83
C ILE A 137 -8.11 9.92 -4.32
N LEU A 138 -8.95 10.88 -4.72
CA LEU A 138 -10.26 10.58 -5.30
C LEU A 138 -10.14 9.70 -6.55
N LEU A 139 -9.23 10.04 -7.46
CA LEU A 139 -8.97 9.24 -8.67
C LEU A 139 -8.44 7.84 -8.31
N MET A 140 -7.57 7.71 -7.31
CA MET A 140 -7.10 6.40 -6.81
C MET A 140 -8.25 5.55 -6.29
N VAL A 141 -9.15 6.13 -5.49
CA VAL A 141 -10.32 5.44 -4.93
C VAL A 141 -11.28 5.01 -6.04
N VAL A 142 -11.62 5.93 -6.96
CA VAL A 142 -12.49 5.61 -8.11
C VAL A 142 -11.84 4.53 -8.99
N GLY A 143 -10.53 4.60 -9.22
CA GLY A 143 -9.77 3.55 -9.92
C GLY A 143 -9.87 2.20 -9.25
N SER A 144 -9.73 2.14 -7.92
CA SER A 144 -9.87 0.90 -7.15
C SER A 144 -11.27 0.30 -7.30
N PHE A 145 -12.33 1.10 -7.14
CA PHE A 145 -13.72 0.66 -7.35
C PHE A 145 -13.99 0.23 -8.80
N THR A 146 -13.37 0.90 -9.77
CA THR A 146 -13.49 0.55 -11.20
C THR A 146 -12.92 -0.85 -11.46
N VAL A 147 -11.72 -1.14 -10.96
CA VAL A 147 -11.06 -2.45 -11.12
C VAL A 147 -11.86 -3.55 -10.42
N TYR A 148 -12.28 -3.33 -9.17
CA TYR A 148 -13.12 -4.31 -8.47
C TYR A 148 -14.48 -4.50 -9.14
N GLY A 149 -15.10 -3.42 -9.62
CA GLY A 149 -16.34 -3.49 -10.40
C GLY A 149 -16.18 -4.33 -11.66
N ALA A 150 -15.09 -4.16 -12.40
CA ALA A 150 -14.81 -4.97 -13.59
C ALA A 150 -14.58 -6.45 -13.24
N LEU A 151 -13.80 -6.73 -12.18
CA LEU A 151 -13.56 -8.09 -11.69
C LEU A 151 -14.87 -8.78 -11.27
N PHE A 152 -15.70 -8.12 -10.48
CA PHE A 152 -16.99 -8.67 -10.05
C PHE A 152 -17.99 -8.78 -11.18
N CYS A 153 -18.01 -7.85 -12.13
CA CYS A 153 -18.84 -7.94 -13.32
C CYS A 153 -18.56 -9.24 -14.08
N ILE A 154 -17.28 -9.52 -14.36
CA ILE A 154 -16.87 -10.77 -15.02
C ILE A 154 -17.25 -11.98 -14.16
N GLY A 155 -16.98 -11.94 -12.85
CA GLY A 155 -17.32 -13.01 -11.93
C GLY A 155 -18.82 -13.35 -11.93
N PHE A 156 -19.67 -12.36 -11.72
CA PHE A 156 -21.13 -12.54 -11.70
C PHE A 156 -21.68 -13.01 -13.05
N TRP A 157 -21.07 -12.58 -14.15
CA TRP A 157 -21.48 -13.04 -15.47
C TRP A 157 -21.17 -14.53 -15.67
N LEU A 158 -20.01 -15.00 -15.20
CA LEU A 158 -19.64 -16.42 -15.20
C LEU A 158 -20.58 -17.27 -14.33
N TYR A 159 -21.03 -16.73 -13.19
CA TYR A 159 -22.00 -17.41 -12.31
C TYR A 159 -23.46 -17.29 -12.80
N GLY A 160 -23.71 -16.66 -13.95
CA GLY A 160 -25.05 -16.49 -14.51
C GLY A 160 -25.93 -15.49 -13.78
N ASN A 161 -25.38 -14.70 -12.85
CA ASN A 161 -26.14 -13.73 -12.07
C ASN A 161 -26.14 -12.35 -12.76
N LEU A 162 -27.16 -12.11 -13.58
CA LEU A 162 -27.22 -10.95 -14.47
C LEU A 162 -27.38 -9.60 -13.74
N ILE A 163 -28.16 -9.54 -12.65
CA ILE A 163 -28.41 -8.28 -11.95
C ILE A 163 -27.13 -7.73 -11.28
N PRO A 164 -26.38 -8.51 -10.49
CA PRO A 164 -25.10 -8.09 -9.94
C PRO A 164 -24.04 -7.84 -11.02
N ALA A 165 -24.05 -8.61 -12.12
CA ALA A 165 -23.14 -8.37 -13.24
C ALA A 165 -23.36 -6.99 -13.87
N LEU A 166 -24.62 -6.63 -14.15
CA LEU A 166 -24.96 -5.33 -14.73
C LEU A 166 -24.65 -4.17 -13.78
N THR A 167 -24.96 -4.30 -12.49
CA THR A 167 -24.65 -3.25 -11.51
C THR A 167 -23.15 -3.04 -11.34
N ALA A 168 -22.36 -4.12 -11.22
CA ALA A 168 -20.91 -4.04 -11.16
C ALA A 168 -20.30 -3.46 -12.46
N GLY A 169 -20.86 -3.84 -13.61
CA GLY A 169 -20.48 -3.31 -14.92
C GLY A 169 -20.77 -1.80 -15.06
N LEU A 170 -21.92 -1.33 -14.57
CA LEU A 170 -22.26 0.09 -14.56
C LEU A 170 -21.31 0.90 -13.67
N VAL A 171 -20.96 0.39 -12.50
CA VAL A 171 -19.97 1.02 -11.61
C VAL A 171 -18.61 1.11 -12.30
N ALA A 172 -18.16 0.03 -12.93
CA ALA A 172 -16.89 0.01 -13.68
C ALA A 172 -16.90 1.00 -14.86
N LEU A 173 -17.99 1.06 -15.63
CA LEU A 173 -18.12 1.99 -16.75
C LEU A 173 -18.15 3.44 -16.28
N ALA A 174 -18.94 3.75 -15.26
CA ALA A 174 -19.02 5.10 -14.70
C ALA A 174 -17.66 5.56 -14.14
N GLY A 175 -16.98 4.69 -13.41
CA GLY A 175 -15.64 4.96 -12.90
C GLY A 175 -14.60 5.16 -14.01
N THR A 176 -14.62 4.31 -15.05
CA THR A 176 -13.75 4.47 -16.23
C THR A 176 -13.98 5.80 -16.93
N ILE A 177 -15.25 6.17 -17.19
CA ILE A 177 -15.60 7.45 -17.83
C ILE A 177 -15.12 8.63 -16.97
N PHE A 178 -15.33 8.55 -15.65
CA PHE A 178 -14.87 9.57 -14.73
C PHE A 178 -13.35 9.73 -14.76
N LEU A 179 -12.60 8.63 -14.74
CA LEU A 179 -11.14 8.64 -14.80
C LEU A 179 -10.63 9.23 -16.12
N VAL A 180 -11.15 8.77 -17.26
CA VAL A 180 -10.73 9.25 -18.59
C VAL A 180 -11.01 10.75 -18.75
N LYS A 181 -12.18 11.22 -18.31
CA LYS A 181 -12.54 12.66 -18.41
C LYS A 181 -11.66 13.54 -17.51
N ASN A 182 -11.25 13.03 -16.36
CA ASN A 182 -10.46 13.76 -15.38
C ASN A 182 -8.95 13.59 -15.55
N TRP A 183 -8.50 12.65 -16.39
CA TRP A 183 -7.09 12.41 -16.67
C TRP A 183 -6.36 13.67 -17.15
N GLY A 184 -6.99 14.44 -18.04
CA GLY A 184 -6.41 15.69 -18.56
C GLY A 184 -6.36 16.85 -17.55
N ARG A 185 -6.96 16.70 -16.36
CA ARG A 185 -6.87 17.69 -15.27
C ARG A 185 -5.68 17.42 -14.33
N LEU A 186 -5.10 16.23 -14.42
CA LEU A 186 -3.85 15.91 -13.76
C LEU A 186 -2.76 16.73 -14.44
N LYS A 187 -2.17 17.66 -13.69
CA LYS A 187 -0.96 18.34 -14.12
C LYS A 187 0.21 17.37 -14.01
N PHE A 188 0.43 16.58 -15.06
CA PHE A 188 1.69 15.87 -15.24
C PHE A 188 2.68 16.84 -15.87
N PHE A 189 3.46 17.49 -15.03
CA PHE A 189 4.51 18.46 -15.35
C PHE A 189 4.02 19.74 -16.05
#